data_AF-A0A4Y4DLP2-F1
#
_entry.id   AF-A0A4Y4DLP2-F1
#
_cell.length_a   1.000
_cell.length_b   1.000
_cell.length_c   1.000
_cell.angle_alpha   90.00
_cell.angle_beta   90.00
_cell.angle_gamma   90.00
#
_symmetry.space_group_name_H-M   'P 1'
#
loop_
_entity.id
_entity.type
_entity.pdbx_description
1 polymer ?
#
loop_
_entity_poly.entity_id
_entity_poly.type
_entity_poly.pdbx_seq_one_letter_code
_entity_poly.pdbx_strand_id
1 'polypeptide(L)'
;MSTRNESASGLIWNVQKETLPLGDGLKEKVLHVRIRRVPENGSFIDEIRAAHPDVGALSLDLNEYDDCTLATADLAGLETLTNLKLLFAHLQGKLFASRPIDASLLDLRRLIVGYYPKVSDVLVSAPKLNDLFIESSPLDTLLNIRANLEQLTLFRTKKCICPKAWDKVSGLDELNIDQAGTLHVDAPAGGWPPHVSIRWASSVKGLVQASQIQPFNLLYLTGVRLFDVGTSFWDLKARSVILGFTNKPPKWLVEQWPHRPENWAQWFKVPYHPSLPGSEECWFEDDQE
;
A
#
# COMPACT_ATOMS: atom_id res chain seq x y z
N MET A 1 0.56 -4.25 -29.26
CA MET A 1 -0.73 -4.95 -29.38
C MET A 1 -0.76 -6.08 -28.37
N SER A 2 -1.90 -6.33 -27.72
CA SER A 2 -2.11 -7.43 -26.78
C SER A 2 -2.58 -8.66 -27.55
N THR A 3 -2.03 -9.83 -27.25
CA THR A 3 -2.41 -11.11 -27.88
C THR A 3 -3.21 -11.95 -26.88
N ARG A 4 -4.44 -12.34 -27.24
CA ARG A 4 -5.28 -13.27 -26.45
C ARG A 4 -4.87 -14.71 -26.76
N ASN A 5 -4.80 -15.53 -25.71
CA ASN A 5 -4.50 -16.96 -25.76
C ASN A 5 -5.53 -17.72 -24.93
N GLU A 6 -5.77 -18.96 -25.32
CA GLU A 6 -6.74 -19.86 -24.70
C GLU A 6 -6.18 -21.28 -24.76
N SER A 7 -6.21 -22.01 -23.65
CA SER A 7 -5.75 -23.39 -23.58
C SER A 7 -6.92 -24.38 -23.44
N ALA A 8 -6.63 -25.67 -23.67
CA ALA A 8 -7.61 -26.74 -23.51
C ALA A 8 -8.09 -26.94 -22.06
N SER A 9 -7.37 -26.42 -21.05
CA SER A 9 -7.81 -26.48 -19.65
C SER A 9 -8.84 -25.39 -19.31
N GLY A 10 -9.13 -24.48 -20.25
CA GLY A 10 -10.02 -23.33 -20.04
C GLY A 10 -9.31 -22.10 -19.47
N LEU A 11 -7.97 -22.09 -19.43
CA LEU A 11 -7.19 -20.90 -19.11
C LEU A 11 -7.27 -19.90 -20.26
N ILE A 12 -7.63 -18.65 -19.96
CA ILE A 12 -7.66 -17.54 -20.93
C ILE A 12 -6.77 -16.43 -20.40
N TRP A 13 -5.86 -15.94 -21.24
CA TRP A 13 -4.94 -14.88 -20.86
C TRP A 13 -4.53 -14.00 -22.03
N ASN A 14 -4.11 -12.79 -21.69
CA ASN A 14 -3.58 -11.81 -22.62
C ASN A 14 -2.09 -11.62 -22.38
N VAL A 15 -1.33 -11.41 -23.45
CA VAL A 15 0.11 -11.17 -23.38
C VAL A 15 0.44 -9.85 -24.05
N GLN A 16 1.28 -9.05 -23.40
CA GLN A 16 1.78 -7.80 -23.95
C GLN A 16 3.18 -7.49 -23.40
N LYS A 17 4.07 -6.96 -24.24
CA LYS A 17 5.33 -6.38 -23.77
C LYS A 17 5.09 -4.94 -23.32
N GLU A 18 5.45 -4.62 -22.09
CA GLU A 18 5.16 -3.33 -21.46
C GLU A 18 6.35 -2.87 -20.62
N THR A 19 6.55 -1.56 -20.57
CA THR A 19 7.49 -0.94 -19.63
C THR A 19 6.73 -0.65 -18.33
N LEU A 20 7.01 -1.41 -17.28
CA LEU A 20 6.32 -1.31 -16.00
C LEU A 20 7.26 -0.76 -14.91
N PRO A 21 6.77 0.11 -14.01
CA PRO A 21 7.54 0.53 -12.85
C PRO A 21 7.64 -0.60 -11.83
N LEU A 22 8.85 -0.81 -11.29
CA LEU A 22 9.17 -1.88 -10.35
C LEU A 22 9.42 -1.39 -8.90
N GLY A 23 9.34 -0.08 -8.64
CA GLY A 23 9.88 0.57 -7.44
C GLY A 23 11.17 1.34 -7.74
N ASP A 24 11.65 2.20 -6.85
CA ASP A 24 12.93 2.93 -6.95
C ASP A 24 13.17 3.75 -8.24
N GLY A 25 12.09 4.26 -8.85
CA GLY A 25 12.18 4.89 -10.18
C GLY A 25 12.60 3.93 -11.32
N LEU A 26 12.82 2.65 -11.03
CA LEU A 26 13.16 1.61 -12.00
C LEU A 26 11.96 1.29 -12.86
N LYS A 27 12.20 1.29 -14.17
CA LYS A 27 11.24 0.86 -15.18
C LYS A 27 11.85 -0.22 -16.02
N GLU A 28 11.16 -1.34 -16.15
CA GLU A 28 11.66 -2.46 -16.92
C GLU A 28 10.66 -2.88 -17.99
N LYS A 29 11.19 -3.19 -19.18
CA LYS A 29 10.40 -3.74 -20.27
C LYS A 29 10.26 -5.24 -20.05
N VAL A 30 9.07 -5.68 -19.63
CA VAL A 30 8.78 -7.07 -19.28
C VAL A 30 7.69 -7.65 -20.17
N LEU A 31 7.65 -8.97 -20.27
CA LEU A 31 6.48 -9.68 -20.78
C LEU A 31 5.42 -9.74 -19.68
N HIS A 32 4.29 -9.09 -19.91
CA HIS A 32 3.16 -9.06 -18.99
C HIS A 32 2.09 -10.06 -19.44
N VAL A 33 1.81 -11.02 -18.56
CA VAL A 33 0.72 -12.00 -18.71
C VAL A 33 -0.44 -11.57 -17.83
N ARG A 34 -1.61 -11.36 -18.43
CA ARG A 34 -2.85 -11.02 -17.74
C ARG A 34 -3.83 -12.16 -17.80
N ILE A 35 -4.07 -12.83 -16.69
CA ILE A 35 -5.03 -13.93 -16.59
C ILE A 35 -6.44 -13.35 -16.58
N ARG A 36 -7.28 -13.82 -17.49
CA ARG A 36 -8.67 -13.36 -17.68
C ARG A 36 -9.68 -14.37 -17.17
N ARG A 37 -9.35 -15.65 -17.29
CA ARG A 37 -10.11 -16.80 -16.76
C ARG A 37 -9.15 -17.90 -16.37
N VAL A 38 -9.39 -18.54 -15.22
CA VAL A 38 -8.64 -19.71 -14.76
C VAL A 38 -9.43 -21.00 -15.03
N PRO A 39 -8.76 -22.16 -15.15
CA PRO A 39 -9.41 -23.47 -15.17
C PRO A 39 -10.28 -23.71 -13.93
N GLU A 40 -11.18 -24.70 -13.99
CA GLU A 40 -12.07 -25.04 -12.86
C GLU A 40 -11.32 -25.40 -11.57
N ASN A 41 -10.15 -26.02 -11.70
CA ASN A 41 -9.29 -26.36 -10.56
C ASN A 41 -8.42 -25.18 -10.07
N GLY A 42 -8.50 -24.02 -10.72
CA GLY A 42 -7.74 -22.81 -10.42
C GLY A 42 -6.25 -22.87 -10.72
N SER A 43 -5.71 -23.99 -11.20
CA SER A 43 -4.28 -24.19 -11.45
C SER A 43 -3.89 -23.67 -12.84
N PHE A 44 -2.88 -22.81 -12.93
CA PHE A 44 -2.46 -22.22 -14.21
C PHE A 44 -0.96 -21.93 -14.35
N ILE A 45 -0.20 -21.90 -13.25
CA ILE A 45 1.20 -21.44 -13.25
C ILE A 45 2.09 -22.27 -14.19
N ASP A 46 1.93 -23.60 -14.18
CA ASP A 46 2.73 -24.49 -15.04
C ASP A 46 2.46 -24.26 -16.54
N GLU A 47 1.21 -23.98 -16.92
CA GLU A 47 0.84 -23.64 -18.30
C GLU A 47 1.44 -22.30 -18.72
N ILE A 48 1.37 -21.29 -17.84
CA ILE A 48 1.98 -19.98 -18.12
C ILE A 48 3.49 -20.11 -18.24
N ARG A 49 4.16 -20.87 -17.37
CA ARG A 49 5.60 -21.11 -17.46
C ARG A 49 5.99 -21.78 -18.78
N ALA A 50 5.20 -22.76 -19.23
CA ALA A 50 5.46 -23.48 -20.47
C ALA A 50 5.28 -22.58 -21.70
N ALA A 51 4.24 -21.72 -21.70
CA ALA A 51 3.93 -20.83 -22.80
C ALA A 51 4.81 -19.56 -22.83
N HIS A 52 5.15 -19.02 -21.66
CA HIS A 52 5.81 -17.73 -21.46
C HIS A 52 6.89 -17.82 -20.35
N PRO A 53 8.02 -18.53 -20.60
CA PRO A 53 9.07 -18.73 -19.60
C PRO A 53 9.79 -17.43 -19.17
N ASP A 54 9.68 -16.37 -19.96
CA ASP A 54 10.23 -15.04 -19.71
C ASP A 54 9.21 -14.06 -19.08
N VAL A 55 8.09 -14.56 -18.54
CA VAL A 55 7.09 -13.72 -17.85
C VAL A 55 7.73 -12.92 -16.72
N GLY A 56 7.66 -11.59 -16.84
CA GLY A 56 8.20 -10.66 -15.85
C GLY A 56 7.13 -9.96 -15.01
N ALA A 57 5.89 -9.95 -15.50
CA ALA A 57 4.74 -9.45 -14.76
C ALA A 57 3.53 -10.38 -14.95
N LEU A 58 2.81 -10.64 -13.86
CA LEU A 58 1.60 -11.45 -13.85
C LEU A 58 0.47 -10.67 -13.18
N SER A 59 -0.66 -10.49 -13.87
CA SER A 59 -1.88 -9.95 -13.27
C SER A 59 -3.02 -10.97 -13.32
N LEU A 60 -3.84 -10.97 -12.27
CA LEU A 60 -5.11 -11.69 -12.21
C LEU A 60 -6.26 -10.70 -12.41
N ASP A 61 -6.61 -10.47 -13.67
CA ASP A 61 -7.69 -9.57 -14.09
C ASP A 61 -8.91 -10.40 -14.48
N LEU A 62 -9.45 -11.12 -13.49
CA LEU A 62 -10.55 -12.07 -13.61
C LEU A 62 -11.87 -11.31 -13.86
N ASN A 63 -12.04 -10.84 -15.09
CA ASN A 63 -13.13 -9.94 -15.51
C ASN A 63 -14.12 -10.58 -16.47
N GLU A 64 -14.00 -11.87 -16.80
CA GLU A 64 -14.91 -12.49 -17.75
C GLU A 64 -16.19 -12.94 -17.04
N TYR A 65 -17.22 -12.11 -17.18
CA TYR A 65 -18.62 -12.49 -17.40
C TYR A 65 -18.91 -13.98 -17.20
N ASP A 66 -19.25 -14.39 -15.98
CA ASP A 66 -20.22 -15.44 -15.77
C ASP A 66 -20.82 -15.29 -14.38
N ASP A 67 -22.15 -15.33 -14.35
CA ASP A 67 -22.96 -15.21 -13.16
C ASP A 67 -22.51 -16.21 -12.08
N CYS A 68 -22.34 -15.70 -10.86
CA CYS A 68 -22.44 -16.44 -9.60
C CYS A 68 -21.27 -17.31 -9.09
N THR A 69 -20.04 -17.29 -9.64
CA THR A 69 -18.90 -17.93 -8.95
C THR A 69 -17.69 -17.01 -8.75
N LEU A 70 -17.27 -16.83 -7.50
CA LEU A 70 -16.00 -16.18 -7.15
C LEU A 70 -14.86 -17.02 -7.72
N ALA A 71 -14.25 -16.57 -8.82
CA ALA A 71 -13.13 -17.26 -9.44
C ALA A 71 -12.03 -17.53 -8.40
N THR A 72 -11.53 -18.76 -8.39
CA THR A 72 -10.54 -19.22 -7.41
C THR A 72 -9.24 -19.56 -8.12
N ALA A 73 -8.16 -18.85 -7.81
CA ALA A 73 -6.85 -19.04 -8.43
C ALA A 73 -5.86 -19.67 -7.44
N ASP A 74 -5.13 -20.68 -7.93
CA ASP A 74 -4.07 -21.36 -7.20
C ASP A 74 -2.71 -20.80 -7.61
N LEU A 75 -1.99 -20.20 -6.65
CA LEU A 75 -0.64 -19.66 -6.84
C LEU A 75 0.48 -20.68 -6.55
N ALA A 76 0.13 -21.95 -6.36
CA ALA A 76 1.11 -23.03 -6.25
C ALA A 76 2.13 -23.03 -7.40
N GLY A 77 3.43 -23.03 -7.07
CA GLY A 77 4.49 -23.04 -8.08
C GLY A 77 4.87 -21.67 -8.62
N LEU A 78 4.34 -20.58 -8.07
CA LEU A 78 4.69 -19.21 -8.47
C LEU A 78 6.21 -18.99 -8.48
N GLU A 79 6.92 -19.61 -7.54
CA GLU A 79 8.39 -19.60 -7.43
C GLU A 79 9.12 -20.16 -8.66
N THR A 80 8.43 -20.91 -9.52
CA THR A 80 8.99 -21.44 -10.77
C THR A 80 9.01 -20.42 -11.91
N LEU A 81 8.31 -19.29 -11.76
CA LEU A 81 8.38 -18.16 -12.69
C LEU A 81 9.58 -17.29 -12.33
N THR A 82 10.78 -17.76 -12.66
CA THR A 82 12.06 -17.19 -12.16
C THR A 82 12.31 -15.73 -12.57
N ASN A 83 11.62 -15.23 -13.60
CA ASN A 83 11.74 -13.84 -14.06
C ASN A 83 10.66 -12.92 -13.48
N LEU A 84 9.74 -13.43 -12.64
CA LEU A 84 8.59 -12.68 -12.16
C LEU A 84 9.00 -11.61 -11.15
N LYS A 85 8.87 -10.34 -11.57
CA LYS A 85 9.20 -9.15 -10.77
C LYS A 85 7.96 -8.44 -10.23
N LEU A 86 6.82 -8.60 -10.89
CA LEU A 86 5.57 -7.94 -10.54
C LEU A 86 4.42 -8.94 -10.46
N LEU A 87 3.72 -8.94 -9.32
CA LEU A 87 2.47 -9.67 -9.15
C LEU A 87 1.33 -8.70 -8.81
N PHE A 88 0.25 -8.76 -9.60
CA PHE A 88 -1.01 -8.06 -9.34
C PHE A 88 -2.13 -9.08 -9.14
N ALA A 89 -2.71 -9.13 -7.94
CA ALA A 89 -3.79 -10.07 -7.62
C ALA A 89 -4.79 -9.45 -6.63
N HIS A 90 -5.64 -8.57 -7.15
CA HIS A 90 -6.61 -7.77 -6.38
C HIS A 90 -7.94 -8.52 -6.09
N LEU A 91 -8.76 -7.98 -5.18
CA LEU A 91 -9.94 -8.57 -4.51
C LEU A 91 -11.16 -9.05 -5.36
N GLN A 92 -11.00 -9.42 -6.62
CA GLN A 92 -12.13 -9.89 -7.44
C GLN A 92 -12.39 -11.40 -7.39
N GLY A 93 -11.61 -12.16 -6.61
CA GLY A 93 -11.77 -13.61 -6.47
C GLY A 93 -11.22 -14.16 -5.16
N LYS A 94 -10.93 -15.47 -5.13
CA LYS A 94 -10.22 -16.14 -4.04
C LYS A 94 -8.83 -16.55 -4.50
N LEU A 95 -7.81 -16.28 -3.69
CA LEU A 95 -6.47 -16.81 -3.88
C LEU A 95 -6.18 -17.88 -2.84
N PHE A 96 -5.55 -18.95 -3.27
CA PHE A 96 -4.99 -19.97 -2.39
C PHE A 96 -3.67 -20.48 -2.98
N ALA A 97 -2.99 -21.33 -2.22
CA ALA A 97 -1.85 -22.08 -2.70
C ALA A 97 -2.05 -23.54 -2.27
N SER A 98 -2.23 -24.46 -3.22
CA SER A 98 -2.44 -25.90 -2.92
C SER A 98 -1.19 -26.56 -2.33
N ARG A 99 -0.01 -26.00 -2.61
CA ARG A 99 1.27 -26.30 -1.96
C ARG A 99 1.92 -25.02 -1.44
N PRO A 100 2.79 -25.10 -0.42
CA PRO A 100 3.52 -23.94 0.08
C PRO A 100 4.33 -23.26 -1.03
N ILE A 101 4.28 -21.93 -1.06
CA ILE A 101 5.13 -21.10 -1.93
C ILE A 101 6.42 -20.81 -1.15
N ASP A 102 7.57 -21.06 -1.76
CA ASP A 102 8.86 -20.67 -1.17
C ASP A 102 9.16 -19.20 -1.51
N ALA A 103 8.88 -18.31 -0.56
CA ALA A 103 9.13 -16.88 -0.74
C ALA A 103 10.60 -16.53 -0.98
N SER A 104 11.55 -17.38 -0.56
CA SER A 104 12.98 -17.11 -0.76
C SER A 104 13.41 -17.20 -2.22
N LEU A 105 12.63 -17.91 -3.04
CA LEU A 105 12.86 -18.09 -4.48
C LEU A 105 12.16 -17.02 -5.32
N LEU A 106 11.31 -16.17 -4.72
CA LEU A 106 10.59 -15.13 -5.44
C LEU A 106 11.49 -13.90 -5.68
N ASP A 107 11.66 -13.51 -6.95
CA ASP A 107 12.33 -12.27 -7.36
C ASP A 107 11.38 -11.07 -7.45
N LEU A 108 10.29 -11.10 -6.66
CA LEU A 108 9.28 -10.04 -6.67
C LEU A 108 9.87 -8.72 -6.17
N ARG A 109 9.79 -7.69 -7.00
CA ARG A 109 10.11 -6.29 -6.69
C ARG A 109 8.87 -5.51 -6.28
N ARG A 110 7.74 -5.83 -6.91
CA ARG A 110 6.47 -5.15 -6.71
C ARG A 110 5.34 -6.14 -6.46
N LEU A 111 4.58 -5.91 -5.39
CA LEU A 111 3.43 -6.72 -5.03
C LEU A 111 2.20 -5.83 -4.85
N ILE A 112 1.13 -6.11 -5.59
CA ILE A 112 -0.18 -5.49 -5.44
C ILE A 112 -1.20 -6.59 -5.20
N VAL A 113 -1.69 -6.73 -3.98
CA VAL A 113 -2.48 -7.92 -3.60
C VAL A 113 -3.62 -7.59 -2.64
N GLY A 114 -4.75 -8.29 -2.79
CA GLY A 114 -5.74 -8.38 -1.71
C GLY A 114 -5.22 -9.23 -0.56
N TYR A 115 -5.74 -9.05 0.65
CA TYR A 115 -5.35 -9.90 1.78
C TYR A 115 -6.06 -11.25 1.75
N TYR A 116 -5.28 -12.30 1.50
CA TYR A 116 -5.65 -13.70 1.58
C TYR A 116 -4.72 -14.39 2.58
N PRO A 117 -5.21 -14.81 3.77
CA PRO A 117 -4.38 -15.42 4.80
C PRO A 117 -3.52 -16.57 4.24
N LYS A 118 -2.30 -16.73 4.76
CA LYS A 118 -1.28 -17.69 4.28
C LYS A 118 -0.68 -17.37 2.92
N VAL A 119 -1.45 -16.90 1.94
CA VAL A 119 -0.92 -16.53 0.62
C VAL A 119 -0.23 -15.17 0.72
N SER A 120 -0.96 -14.13 1.11
CA SER A 120 -0.41 -12.78 1.23
C SER A 120 0.74 -12.75 2.24
N ASP A 121 0.62 -13.46 3.37
CA ASP A 121 1.67 -13.55 4.41
C ASP A 121 3.00 -14.08 3.87
N VAL A 122 2.93 -15.05 2.96
CA VAL A 122 4.12 -15.61 2.30
C VAL A 122 4.64 -14.64 1.23
N LEU A 123 3.75 -14.08 0.41
CA LEU A 123 4.15 -13.16 -0.67
C LEU A 123 4.82 -11.89 -0.15
N VAL A 124 4.34 -11.29 0.95
CA VAL A 124 4.97 -10.10 1.57
C VAL A 124 6.35 -10.41 2.18
N SER A 125 6.68 -11.69 2.39
CA SER A 125 7.98 -12.11 2.90
C SER A 125 9.04 -12.29 1.82
N ALA A 126 8.68 -12.04 0.54
CA ALA A 126 9.63 -12.09 -0.57
C ALA A 126 10.78 -11.09 -0.33
N PRO A 127 12.05 -11.53 -0.45
CA PRO A 127 13.21 -10.81 0.09
C PRO A 127 13.62 -9.57 -0.70
N LYS A 128 13.09 -9.39 -1.92
CA LYS A 128 13.49 -8.33 -2.84
C LYS A 128 12.38 -7.31 -3.13
N LEU A 129 11.30 -7.33 -2.34
CA LEU A 129 10.22 -6.36 -2.48
C LEU A 129 10.75 -4.96 -2.17
N ASN A 130 10.39 -4.01 -3.04
CA ASN A 130 10.65 -2.59 -2.88
C ASN A 130 9.32 -1.82 -2.73
N ASP A 131 8.28 -2.21 -3.49
CA ASP A 131 6.95 -1.60 -3.46
C ASP A 131 5.89 -2.63 -3.08
N LEU A 132 5.16 -2.35 -2.00
CA LEU A 132 4.06 -3.16 -1.50
C LEU A 132 2.76 -2.37 -1.42
N PHE A 133 1.76 -2.81 -2.18
CA PHE A 133 0.36 -2.47 -1.97
C PHE A 133 -0.40 -3.69 -1.46
N ILE A 134 -1.07 -3.53 -0.32
CA ILE A 134 -1.93 -4.58 0.23
C ILE A 134 -3.30 -4.03 0.64
N GLU A 135 -4.36 -4.65 0.10
CA GLU A 135 -5.74 -4.30 0.43
C GLU A 135 -6.32 -5.20 1.52
N SER A 136 -7.08 -4.62 2.44
CA SER A 136 -7.86 -5.32 3.47
C SER A 136 -7.04 -6.17 4.44
N SER A 137 -5.73 -5.94 4.54
CA SER A 137 -4.89 -6.66 5.50
C SER A 137 -5.10 -6.18 6.93
N PRO A 138 -4.83 -7.04 7.91
CA PRO A 138 -4.51 -6.60 9.27
C PRO A 138 -3.07 -6.08 9.31
N LEU A 139 -2.81 -5.12 10.22
CA LEU A 139 -1.50 -4.46 10.33
C LEU A 139 -0.35 -5.41 10.70
N ASP A 140 -0.63 -6.50 11.43
CA ASP A 140 0.36 -7.51 11.81
C ASP A 140 0.95 -8.28 10.62
N THR A 141 0.33 -8.22 9.44
CA THR A 141 0.91 -8.71 8.17
C THR A 141 2.28 -8.11 7.90
N LEU A 142 2.53 -6.86 8.34
CA LEU A 142 3.83 -6.20 8.17
C LEU A 142 4.97 -6.93 8.88
N LEU A 143 4.69 -7.69 9.94
CA LEU A 143 5.70 -8.46 10.67
C LEU A 143 6.36 -9.53 9.79
N ASN A 144 5.68 -9.95 8.72
CA ASN A 144 6.20 -10.93 7.76
C ASN A 144 7.15 -10.32 6.73
N ILE A 145 7.24 -8.99 6.64
CA ILE A 145 8.14 -8.30 5.70
C ILE A 145 9.58 -8.57 6.10
N ARG A 146 10.34 -9.10 5.12
CA ARG A 146 11.78 -9.39 5.21
C ARG A 146 12.63 -8.48 4.34
N ALA A 147 12.02 -7.82 3.36
CA ALA A 147 12.70 -6.89 2.47
C ALA A 147 12.80 -5.49 3.09
N ASN A 148 13.71 -4.68 2.55
CA ASN A 148 13.76 -3.24 2.81
C ASN A 148 12.84 -2.56 1.79
N LEU A 149 11.59 -2.33 2.19
CA LEU A 149 10.63 -1.62 1.34
C LEU A 149 11.01 -0.14 1.24
N GLU A 150 10.72 0.46 0.09
CA GLU A 150 10.77 1.92 -0.11
C GLU A 150 9.36 2.51 -0.01
N GLN A 151 8.38 1.81 -0.57
CA GLN A 151 6.99 2.26 -0.63
C GLN A 151 6.07 1.21 -0.03
N LEU A 152 5.19 1.67 0.87
CA LEU A 152 4.14 0.85 1.44
C LEU A 152 2.80 1.56 1.30
N THR A 153 1.85 0.89 0.66
CA THR A 153 0.45 1.30 0.62
C THR A 153 -0.43 0.27 1.33
N LEU A 154 -1.08 0.71 2.40
CA LEU A 154 -2.10 -0.03 3.13
C LEU A 154 -3.48 0.50 2.73
N PHE A 155 -4.25 -0.31 1.99
CA PHE A 155 -5.59 0.08 1.54
C PHE A 155 -6.66 -0.67 2.32
N ARG A 156 -7.67 0.02 2.86
CA ARG A 156 -8.81 -0.56 3.60
C ARG A 156 -8.42 -1.49 4.76
N THR A 157 -7.37 -1.16 5.50
CA THR A 157 -6.87 -1.95 6.63
C THR A 157 -7.97 -2.24 7.66
N LYS A 158 -8.19 -3.53 7.98
CA LYS A 158 -9.35 -4.02 8.76
C LYS A 158 -9.09 -4.10 10.27
N LYS A 159 -7.83 -4.17 10.70
CA LYS A 159 -7.42 -4.26 12.11
C LYS A 159 -6.08 -3.57 12.32
N CYS A 160 -6.06 -2.56 13.19
CA CYS A 160 -4.90 -1.67 13.35
C CYS A 160 -4.45 -1.58 14.82
N ILE A 161 -4.18 -2.71 15.47
CA ILE A 161 -3.63 -2.71 16.83
C ILE A 161 -2.47 -3.71 16.83
N CYS A 162 -1.28 -3.22 16.47
CA CYS A 162 -0.04 -3.99 16.51
C CYS A 162 1.15 -3.02 16.60
N PRO A 163 1.59 -2.64 17.81
CA PRO A 163 2.68 -1.67 17.97
C PRO A 163 3.97 -2.09 17.24
N LYS A 164 4.33 -3.37 17.34
CA LYS A 164 5.53 -3.93 16.68
C LYS A 164 5.49 -3.88 15.15
N ALA A 165 4.31 -3.80 14.55
CA ALA A 165 4.19 -3.70 13.09
C ALA A 165 4.64 -2.33 12.57
N TRP A 166 4.58 -1.28 13.40
CA TRP A 166 5.05 0.04 13.01
C TRP A 166 6.57 0.08 12.82
N ASP A 167 7.34 -0.72 13.55
CA ASP A 167 8.80 -0.78 13.35
C ASP A 167 9.19 -1.15 11.91
N LYS A 168 8.31 -1.88 11.20
CA LYS A 168 8.49 -2.28 9.79
C LYS A 168 8.29 -1.17 8.79
N VAL A 169 7.80 -0.01 9.20
CA VAL A 169 7.71 1.18 8.34
C VAL A 169 8.95 2.07 8.47
N SER A 170 9.89 1.74 9.36
CA SER A 170 11.15 2.48 9.47
C SER A 170 11.98 2.28 8.20
N GLY A 171 12.51 3.35 7.63
CA GLY A 171 13.37 3.28 6.43
C GLY A 171 12.63 3.25 5.10
N LEU A 172 11.29 3.32 5.09
CA LEU A 172 10.54 3.62 3.87
C LEU A 172 10.82 5.08 3.45
N ASP A 173 10.72 5.35 2.15
CA ASP A 173 10.62 6.71 1.62
C ASP A 173 9.18 7.25 1.76
N GLU A 174 8.20 6.37 1.56
CA GLU A 174 6.79 6.74 1.57
C GLU A 174 5.89 5.68 2.21
N LEU A 175 5.04 6.13 3.14
CA LEU A 175 3.96 5.35 3.73
C LEU A 175 2.61 5.97 3.36
N ASN A 176 1.79 5.19 2.67
CA ASN A 176 0.41 5.52 2.32
C ASN A 176 -0.56 4.61 3.10
N ILE A 177 -1.48 5.21 3.85
CA ILE A 177 -2.58 4.53 4.53
C ILE A 177 -3.87 5.12 4.02
N ASP A 178 -4.72 4.29 3.45
CA ASP A 178 -5.82 4.75 2.63
C ASP A 178 -7.11 3.95 2.91
N GLN A 179 -8.23 4.65 3.08
CA GLN A 179 -9.56 4.10 3.41
C GLN A 179 -9.56 3.21 4.67
N ALA A 180 -8.70 3.49 5.64
CA ALA A 180 -8.63 2.72 6.87
C ALA A 180 -9.91 2.88 7.73
N GLY A 181 -10.29 1.82 8.45
CA GLY A 181 -11.35 1.89 9.46
C GLY A 181 -10.90 2.72 10.67
N THR A 182 -10.58 2.05 11.78
CA THR A 182 -9.90 2.68 12.92
C THR A 182 -8.43 2.34 12.86
N LEU A 183 -7.56 3.35 12.83
CA LEU A 183 -6.11 3.23 12.81
C LEU A 183 -5.55 3.63 14.19
N HIS A 184 -4.88 2.70 14.89
CA HIS A 184 -4.07 3.04 16.06
C HIS A 184 -2.61 3.16 15.62
N VAL A 185 -2.06 4.34 15.86
CA VAL A 185 -0.72 4.73 15.44
C VAL A 185 0.21 4.65 16.64
N ASP A 186 1.34 3.97 16.48
CA ASP A 186 2.44 3.93 17.43
C ASP A 186 3.72 4.42 16.75
N ALA A 187 4.63 5.00 17.53
CA ALA A 187 5.88 5.52 16.98
C ALA A 187 6.82 4.36 16.58
N PRO A 188 7.28 4.28 15.32
CA PRO A 188 8.28 3.30 14.92
C PRO A 188 9.62 3.56 15.61
N ALA A 189 10.29 2.50 16.07
CA ALA A 189 11.57 2.62 16.77
C ALA A 189 12.67 3.31 15.92
N GLY A 190 12.65 3.10 14.59
CA GLY A 190 13.58 3.69 13.65
C GLY A 190 13.16 5.06 13.09
N GLY A 191 12.07 5.65 13.59
CA GLY A 191 11.54 6.92 13.09
C GLY A 191 10.58 6.77 11.90
N TRP A 192 9.85 7.85 11.62
CA TRP A 192 8.89 7.89 10.53
C TRP A 192 9.56 7.99 9.16
N PRO A 193 8.93 7.43 8.11
CA PRO A 193 9.27 7.77 6.72
C PRO A 193 9.25 9.28 6.48
N PRO A 194 10.04 9.80 5.52
CA PRO A 194 9.98 11.20 5.12
C PRO A 194 8.57 11.66 4.75
N HIS A 195 7.79 10.79 4.11
CA HIS A 195 6.43 11.05 3.67
C HIS A 195 5.44 10.06 4.27
N VAL A 196 4.51 10.56 5.08
CA VAL A 196 3.42 9.77 5.64
C VAL A 196 2.08 10.36 5.21
N SER A 197 1.24 9.55 4.59
CA SER A 197 -0.08 9.95 4.11
C SER A 197 -1.17 9.09 4.74
N ILE A 198 -2.12 9.71 5.42
CA ILE A 198 -3.32 9.05 5.96
C ILE A 198 -4.56 9.66 5.30
N ARG A 199 -5.24 8.86 4.47
CA ARG A 199 -6.36 9.30 3.64
C ARG A 199 -7.64 8.51 3.94
N TRP A 200 -8.74 9.23 4.02
CA TRP A 200 -10.10 8.72 4.22
C TRP A 200 -10.24 7.71 5.37
N ALA A 201 -9.49 7.92 6.46
CA ALA A 201 -9.57 7.09 7.66
C ALA A 201 -10.84 7.43 8.46
N SER A 202 -11.56 6.41 8.96
CA SER A 202 -12.75 6.63 9.78
C SER A 202 -12.39 7.16 11.17
N SER A 203 -11.28 6.70 11.75
CA SER A 203 -10.73 7.21 13.01
C SER A 203 -9.23 6.97 13.06
N VAL A 204 -8.48 7.98 13.51
CA VAL A 204 -7.05 7.87 13.83
C VAL A 204 -6.87 8.08 15.33
N LYS A 205 -6.06 7.25 15.99
CA LYS A 205 -5.80 7.29 17.44
C LYS A 205 -4.31 7.16 17.71
N GLY A 206 -3.80 7.81 18.76
CA GLY A 206 -2.41 7.74 19.19
C GLY A 206 -1.43 8.51 18.30
N LEU A 207 -1.90 9.22 17.28
CA LEU A 207 -1.05 9.94 16.34
C LEU A 207 -0.29 11.09 17.03
N VAL A 208 -0.96 11.82 17.92
CA VAL A 208 -0.32 12.91 18.68
C VAL A 208 0.76 12.33 19.59
N GLN A 209 0.44 11.32 20.37
CA GLN A 209 1.41 10.66 21.26
C GLN A 209 2.61 10.09 20.47
N ALA A 210 2.34 9.42 19.34
CA ALA A 210 3.39 8.86 18.50
C ALA A 210 4.30 9.95 17.91
N SER A 211 3.73 11.08 17.49
CA SER A 211 4.49 12.23 17.00
C SER A 211 5.40 12.86 18.06
N GLN A 212 5.02 12.80 19.33
CA GLN A 212 5.81 13.35 20.42
C GLN A 212 7.05 12.51 20.73
N ILE A 213 6.96 11.19 20.48
CA ILE A 213 8.08 10.25 20.61
C ILE A 213 8.99 10.35 19.39
N GLN A 214 8.42 10.35 18.18
CA GLN A 214 9.12 10.52 16.92
C GLN A 214 8.37 11.54 16.06
N PRO A 215 8.88 12.78 15.87
CA PRO A 215 8.22 13.77 15.03
C PRO A 215 8.16 13.35 13.56
N PHE A 216 7.07 13.70 12.87
CA PHE A 216 6.96 13.48 11.43
C PHE A 216 7.79 14.50 10.65
N ASN A 217 8.32 14.11 9.49
CA ASN A 217 8.88 15.08 8.55
C ASN A 217 7.73 15.75 7.76
N LEU A 218 7.09 15.01 6.86
CA LEU A 218 5.90 15.46 6.14
C LEU A 218 4.71 14.53 6.37
N LEU A 219 3.63 15.09 6.92
CA LEU A 219 2.39 14.36 7.21
C LEU A 219 1.22 14.92 6.41
N TYR A 220 0.59 14.07 5.61
CA TYR A 220 -0.67 14.37 4.92
C TYR A 220 -1.84 13.72 5.66
N LEU A 221 -2.83 14.52 6.05
CA LEU A 221 -4.09 14.01 6.59
C LEU A 221 -5.23 14.46 5.70
N THR A 222 -5.86 13.53 5.01
CA THR A 222 -6.93 13.83 4.06
C THR A 222 -8.20 13.09 4.43
N GLY A 223 -9.31 13.79 4.61
CA GLY A 223 -10.61 13.14 4.82
C GLY A 223 -10.69 12.26 6.08
N VAL A 224 -9.86 12.54 7.10
CA VAL A 224 -9.91 11.86 8.41
C VAL A 224 -11.18 12.29 9.15
N ARG A 225 -12.05 11.33 9.49
CA ARG A 225 -13.36 11.64 10.10
C ARG A 225 -13.28 11.91 11.60
N LEU A 226 -12.49 11.14 12.34
CA LEU A 226 -12.24 11.33 13.77
C LEU A 226 -10.73 11.37 14.03
N PHE A 227 -10.26 12.46 14.63
CA PHE A 227 -8.86 12.67 14.97
C PHE A 227 -8.66 12.54 16.48
N ASP A 228 -7.84 11.56 16.86
CA ASP A 228 -7.19 11.35 18.16
C ASP A 228 -7.96 11.92 19.38
N VAL A 229 -9.13 11.32 19.64
CA VAL A 229 -10.11 11.83 20.60
C VAL A 229 -9.48 12.02 21.98
N GLY A 230 -9.61 13.23 22.53
CA GLY A 230 -9.05 13.60 23.83
C GLY A 230 -7.70 14.30 23.75
N THR A 231 -7.12 14.45 22.56
CA THR A 231 -5.88 15.20 22.33
C THR A 231 -6.14 16.44 21.46
N SER A 232 -5.26 17.43 21.59
CA SER A 232 -5.25 18.60 20.70
C SER A 232 -4.42 18.30 19.46
N PHE A 233 -4.94 18.62 18.28
CA PHE A 233 -4.20 18.61 17.02
C PHE A 233 -2.95 19.49 17.09
N TRP A 234 -2.98 20.56 17.90
CA TRP A 234 -1.83 21.46 18.09
C TRP A 234 -0.71 20.88 18.94
N ASP A 235 -0.89 19.69 19.51
CA ASP A 235 0.16 18.96 20.23
C ASP A 235 0.93 17.98 19.31
N LEU A 236 0.50 17.87 18.04
CA LEU A 236 1.10 17.01 17.01
C LEU A 236 2.45 17.57 16.57
N LYS A 237 3.54 16.79 16.68
CA LYS A 237 4.86 17.22 16.23
C LYS A 237 5.16 16.75 14.81
N ALA A 238 5.32 17.70 13.90
CA ALA A 238 5.77 17.47 12.54
C ALA A 238 6.51 18.69 11.97
N ARG A 239 7.47 18.49 11.07
CA ARG A 239 8.10 19.61 10.34
C ARG A 239 7.11 20.29 9.39
N SER A 240 6.25 19.51 8.74
CA SER A 240 5.18 20.03 7.89
C SER A 240 3.95 19.12 7.94
N VAL A 241 2.77 19.74 8.06
CA VAL A 241 1.49 19.05 7.98
C VAL A 241 0.67 19.65 6.86
N ILE A 242 0.14 18.79 5.99
CA ILE A 242 -0.79 19.16 4.94
C ILE A 242 -2.12 18.50 5.25
N LEU A 243 -3.17 19.32 5.33
CA LEU A 243 -4.53 18.85 5.54
C LEU A 243 -5.31 18.97 4.24
N GLY A 244 -6.13 17.95 3.98
CA GLY A 244 -7.04 17.93 2.84
C GLY A 244 -8.43 17.45 3.21
N PHE A 245 -9.44 17.97 2.52
CA PHE A 245 -10.81 17.45 2.58
C PHE A 245 -11.55 17.74 1.28
N THR A 246 -12.61 16.97 1.02
CA THR A 246 -13.34 17.06 -0.24
C THR A 246 -14.28 18.25 -0.29
N ASN A 247 -15.34 18.23 0.53
CA ASN A 247 -16.43 19.21 0.44
C ASN A 247 -16.44 20.21 1.59
N LYS A 248 -16.20 19.74 2.82
CA LYS A 248 -16.22 20.56 4.03
C LYS A 248 -15.18 20.06 5.02
N PRO A 249 -14.60 20.95 5.84
CA PRO A 249 -13.67 20.55 6.88
C PRO A 249 -14.38 19.61 7.87
N PRO A 250 -13.68 18.58 8.40
CA PRO A 250 -14.24 17.72 9.42
C PRO A 250 -14.46 18.48 10.73
N LYS A 251 -15.42 18.04 11.53
CA LYS A 251 -15.85 18.73 12.76
C LYS A 251 -14.68 18.99 13.72
N TRP A 252 -13.84 17.98 13.96
CA TRP A 252 -12.68 18.10 14.86
C TRP A 252 -11.71 19.19 14.42
N LEU A 253 -11.53 19.38 13.10
CA LEU A 253 -10.64 20.42 12.57
C LEU A 253 -11.21 21.81 12.83
N VAL A 254 -12.51 21.98 12.64
CA VAL A 254 -13.20 23.26 12.92
C VAL A 254 -13.17 23.59 14.41
N GLU A 255 -13.38 22.60 15.27
CA GLU A 255 -13.39 22.79 16.73
C GLU A 255 -12.01 23.11 17.28
N GLN A 256 -10.97 22.52 16.70
CA GLN A 256 -9.61 22.70 17.16
C GLN A 256 -8.93 23.90 16.51
N TRP A 257 -9.46 24.52 15.44
CA TRP A 257 -8.78 25.64 14.75
C TRP A 257 -9.32 27.03 15.13
N PRO A 258 -8.69 27.75 16.09
CA PRO A 258 -9.20 29.04 16.57
C PRO A 258 -9.14 30.16 15.52
N HIS A 259 -8.10 30.20 14.69
CA HIS A 259 -7.88 31.23 13.67
C HIS A 259 -8.31 30.78 12.26
N ARG A 260 -9.50 30.19 12.15
CA ARG A 260 -10.01 29.59 10.91
C ARG A 260 -9.91 30.57 9.72
N PRO A 261 -9.38 30.15 8.55
CA PRO A 261 -9.42 30.98 7.36
C PRO A 261 -10.87 31.20 6.92
N GLU A 262 -11.18 32.40 6.40
CA GLU A 262 -12.51 32.72 5.87
C GLU A 262 -12.87 31.83 4.68
N ASN A 263 -11.88 31.48 3.86
CA ASN A 263 -12.00 30.57 2.74
C ASN A 263 -11.06 29.38 2.95
N TRP A 264 -11.63 28.23 3.29
CA TRP A 264 -10.84 27.01 3.33
C TRP A 264 -10.53 26.54 1.90
N ALA A 265 -9.25 26.43 1.56
CA ALA A 265 -8.85 25.63 0.41
C ALA A 265 -9.11 24.15 0.71
N GLN A 266 -9.42 23.36 -0.33
CA GLN A 266 -9.58 21.90 -0.20
C GLN A 266 -8.31 21.22 0.30
N TRP A 267 -7.16 21.85 0.09
CA TRP A 267 -5.84 21.44 0.55
C TRP A 267 -5.08 22.67 1.03
N PHE A 268 -4.47 22.58 2.21
CA PHE A 268 -3.65 23.66 2.74
C PHE A 268 -2.59 23.11 3.69
N LYS A 269 -1.46 23.83 3.75
CA LYS A 269 -0.41 23.60 4.74
C LYS A 269 -0.83 24.21 6.06
N VAL A 270 -0.65 23.47 7.15
CA VAL A 270 -0.93 23.99 8.49
C VAL A 270 0.13 25.04 8.83
N PRO A 271 -0.28 26.27 9.17
CA PRO A 271 0.66 27.32 9.54
C PRO A 271 1.37 26.95 10.84
N TYR A 272 2.56 27.52 11.03
CA TYR A 272 3.30 27.40 12.28
C TYR A 272 2.44 27.82 13.48
N HIS A 273 2.56 27.11 14.59
CA HIS A 273 1.90 27.44 15.86
C HIS A 273 2.91 27.36 17.01
N PRO A 274 2.97 28.33 17.94
CA PRO A 274 3.97 28.36 19.02
C PRO A 274 3.94 27.15 19.97
N SER A 275 2.82 26.42 20.06
CA SER A 275 2.72 25.15 20.79
C SER A 275 3.23 23.93 20.01
N LEU A 276 3.80 24.14 18.81
CA LEU A 276 4.51 23.15 18.00
C LEU A 276 6.03 23.39 18.12
N PRO A 277 6.66 23.21 19.30
CA PRO A 277 8.11 23.37 19.43
C PRO A 277 8.81 22.27 18.61
N GLY A 278 9.58 22.69 17.59
CA GLY A 278 10.33 21.80 16.69
C GLY A 278 10.05 22.02 15.19
N SER A 279 9.06 22.84 14.82
CA SER A 279 8.95 23.36 13.46
C SER A 279 9.83 24.60 13.34
N GLU A 280 11.13 24.39 13.15
CA GLU A 280 11.99 25.48 12.71
C GLU A 280 11.48 25.97 11.35
N GLU A 281 10.86 27.15 11.33
CA GLU A 281 10.93 28.05 10.19
C GLU A 281 12.41 28.43 10.01
N CYS A 282 13.19 27.56 9.37
CA CYS A 282 14.31 28.04 8.60
C CYS A 282 13.70 28.77 7.42
N TRP A 283 13.57 30.09 7.57
CA TRP A 283 13.70 31.10 6.53
C TRP A 283 13.74 30.49 5.12
N PHE A 284 12.61 30.55 4.41
CA PHE A 284 12.67 30.64 2.96
C PHE A 284 13.26 32.02 2.68
N GLU A 285 14.59 32.09 2.56
CA GLU A 285 15.15 33.09 1.67
C GLU A 285 14.65 32.75 0.28
N ASP A 286 13.99 33.72 -0.32
CA ASP A 286 13.72 33.80 -1.74
C ASP A 286 15.03 33.62 -2.50
N ASP A 287 15.31 32.42 -3.01
CA ASP A 287 16.18 32.30 -4.18
C ASP A 287 15.29 32.17 -5.40
N GLN A 288 14.87 33.36 -5.85
CA GLN A 288 14.76 33.63 -7.27
C GLN A 288 16.13 33.39 -7.90
N GLU A 289 16.24 32.35 -8.72
CA GLU A 289 16.93 32.39 -10.02
C GLU A 289 16.45 31.25 -10.93
#